data_AF-A0A9E1LJS5-F1
#
_entry.id   AF-A0A9E1LJS5-F1
#
_cell.length_a   1.000
_cell.length_b   1.000
_cell.length_c   1.000
_cell.angle_alpha   90.00
_cell.angle_beta   90.00
_cell.angle_gamma   90.00
#
_symmetry.space_group_name_H-M   'P 1'
#
loop_
_entity.id
_entity.type
_entity.pdbx_description
1 polymer ?
#
loop_
_entity_poly.entity_id
_entity_poly.type
_entity_poly.pdbx_seq_one_letter_code
_entity_poly.pdbx_strand_id
1 'polypeptide(L)'
;MSRHLMAVFKVGDRSPEVATIQADILMMHGVDDGLIPPAHGEHRAELIKGSKYVPLEGMGHNLPIGVLPDLIANMTGHISTVEAAKAGF
;
A
#
# COMPACT_ATOMS: atom_id res chain seq x y z
N MET A 1 -12.49 -22.76 9.01
CA MET A 1 -11.62 -21.76 8.36
C MET A 1 -12.36 -20.44 8.27
N SER A 2 -11.72 -19.31 8.60
CA SER A 2 -12.36 -17.99 8.49
C SER A 2 -12.77 -17.69 7.04
N ARG A 3 -13.93 -17.06 6.84
CA ARG A 3 -14.43 -16.69 5.50
C ARG A 3 -13.45 -15.82 4.72
N HIS A 4 -12.63 -15.00 5.38
CA HIS A 4 -11.66 -14.13 4.71
C HIS A 4 -10.51 -14.95 4.10
N LEU A 5 -10.02 -15.96 4.83
CA LEU A 5 -8.94 -16.81 4.33
C LEU A 5 -9.41 -17.69 3.15
N MET A 6 -10.67 -18.15 3.18
CA MET A 6 -11.27 -18.85 2.05
C MET A 6 -11.41 -17.96 0.81
N ALA A 7 -11.72 -16.67 0.99
CA ALA A 7 -11.79 -15.72 -0.12
C ALA A 7 -10.41 -15.53 -0.79
N VAL A 8 -9.34 -15.41 -0.01
CA VAL A 8 -7.96 -15.30 -0.54
C VAL A 8 -7.60 -16.52 -1.40
N PHE A 9 -7.83 -17.73 -0.88
CA PHE A 9 -7.54 -18.95 -1.65
C PHE A 9 -8.41 -19.10 -2.89
N LYS A 10 -9.69 -18.72 -2.82
CA LYS A 10 -10.61 -18.83 -3.96
C LYS A 10 -10.26 -17.87 -5.09
N VAL A 11 -9.77 -16.68 -4.74
CA VAL A 11 -9.37 -15.65 -5.70
C VAL A 11 -8.06 -16.01 -6.41
N GLY A 12 -7.09 -16.58 -5.70
CA GLY A 12 -5.79 -16.91 -6.28
C GLY A 12 -4.89 -15.69 -6.52
N ASP A 13 -3.90 -15.86 -7.38
CA ASP A 13 -2.95 -14.79 -7.74
C ASP A 13 -3.65 -13.71 -8.58
N ARG A 14 -3.41 -12.44 -8.23
CA ARG A 14 -3.94 -11.26 -8.92
C ARG A 14 -2.86 -10.33 -9.44
N SER A 15 -1.60 -10.78 -9.43
CA SER A 15 -0.46 -9.98 -9.89
C SER A 15 -0.67 -9.47 -11.33
N PRO A 16 -1.22 -10.25 -12.29
CA PRO A 16 -1.50 -9.76 -13.63
C PRO A 16 -2.48 -8.58 -13.65
N GLU A 17 -3.58 -8.65 -12.89
CA GLU A 17 -4.58 -7.58 -12.82
C GLU A 17 -4.03 -6.35 -12.09
N VAL A 18 -3.30 -6.55 -10.99
CA VAL A 18 -2.67 -5.47 -10.21
C VAL A 18 -1.67 -4.70 -11.06
N ALA A 19 -0.89 -5.37 -11.90
CA ALA A 19 0.06 -4.73 -12.82
C ALA A 19 -0.62 -3.82 -13.87
N THR A 20 -1.95 -3.91 -14.07
CA THR A 20 -2.68 -3.05 -15.00
C THR A 20 -3.11 -1.70 -14.40
N ILE A 21 -2.89 -1.47 -13.10
CA ILE A 21 -3.27 -0.23 -12.43
C ILE A 21 -2.46 0.95 -13.00
N GLN A 22 -3.16 2.00 -13.41
CA GLN A 22 -2.57 3.23 -14.00
C GLN A 22 -2.67 4.45 -13.07
N ALA A 23 -3.36 4.35 -11.94
CA ALA A 23 -3.49 5.45 -11.00
C ALA A 23 -2.19 5.69 -10.22
N ASP A 24 -1.96 6.92 -9.77
CA ASP A 24 -0.85 7.24 -8.85
C ASP A 24 -1.05 6.53 -7.51
N ILE A 25 -0.14 5.60 -7.20
CA ILE A 25 -0.25 4.69 -6.06
C ILE A 25 0.81 5.04 -5.00
N LEU A 26 0.34 5.22 -3.78
CA LEU A 26 1.16 5.23 -2.57
C LEU A 26 0.95 3.91 -1.82
N MET A 27 2.01 3.11 -1.71
CA MET A 27 2.02 1.84 -0.98
C MET A 27 2.72 2.02 0.36
N MET A 28 1.96 2.06 1.45
CA MET A 28 2.49 2.15 2.81
C MET A 28 2.37 0.79 3.51
N HIS A 29 3.41 0.33 4.19
CA HIS A 29 3.42 -0.99 4.83
C HIS A 29 4.19 -0.95 6.15
N GLY A 30 3.71 -1.65 7.18
CA GLY A 30 4.36 -1.68 8.49
C GLY A 30 5.56 -2.63 8.50
N VAL A 31 6.72 -2.15 8.92
CA VAL A 31 7.97 -2.94 8.94
C VAL A 31 7.84 -4.19 9.82
N ASP A 32 7.05 -4.10 10.88
CA ASP A 32 6.86 -5.16 11.87
C ASP A 32 5.59 -6.01 11.60
N ASP A 33 5.02 -5.95 10.39
CA ASP A 33 3.79 -6.70 10.06
C ASP A 33 4.05 -8.21 9.97
N GLY A 34 3.76 -8.90 11.07
CA GLY A 34 3.85 -10.35 11.18
C GLY A 34 2.66 -11.12 10.59
N LEU A 35 1.56 -10.46 10.21
CA LEU A 35 0.43 -11.12 9.55
C LEU A 35 0.61 -11.12 8.04
N ILE A 36 1.01 -10.00 7.47
CA ILE A 36 1.31 -9.79 6.06
C ILE A 36 2.73 -9.19 5.94
N PRO A 37 3.76 -10.03 5.70
CA PRO A 37 5.14 -9.57 5.66
C PRO A 37 5.40 -8.38 4.71
N PRO A 38 6.36 -7.48 5.03
CA PRO A 38 6.70 -6.31 4.22
C PRO A 38 6.99 -6.60 2.75
N ALA A 39 7.60 -7.75 2.45
CA ALA A 39 7.89 -8.21 1.09
C ALA A 39 6.65 -8.24 0.19
N HIS A 40 5.44 -8.43 0.74
CA HIS A 40 4.21 -8.37 -0.06
C HIS A 40 3.85 -6.93 -0.49
N GLY A 41 4.14 -5.94 0.36
CA GLY A 41 3.97 -4.53 0.01
C GLY A 41 5.00 -4.08 -1.02
N GLU A 42 6.26 -4.46 -0.83
CA GLU A 42 7.36 -4.22 -1.78
C GLU A 42 7.04 -4.81 -3.15
N HIS A 43 6.66 -6.09 -3.19
CA HIS A 43 6.32 -6.77 -4.44
C HIS A 43 5.18 -6.07 -5.21
N ARG A 44 4.14 -5.58 -4.51
CA ARG A 44 3.06 -4.82 -5.15
C ARG A 44 3.55 -3.48 -5.70
N ALA A 45 4.44 -2.80 -4.99
CA ALA A 45 5.02 -1.56 -5.47
C ALA A 45 5.88 -1.79 -6.73
N GLU A 46 6.64 -2.88 -6.77
CA GLU A 46 7.41 -3.28 -7.96
C GLU A 46 6.52 -3.60 -9.17
N LEU A 47 5.36 -4.24 -8.94
CA LEU A 47 4.41 -4.57 -10.00
C LEU A 47 3.73 -3.33 -10.61
N ILE A 48 3.47 -2.30 -9.80
CA ILE A 48 2.75 -1.10 -10.24
C ILE A 48 3.74 -0.02 -10.64
N LYS A 49 3.85 0.22 -11.95
CA LYS A 49 4.75 1.23 -12.51
C LYS A 49 4.47 2.61 -11.91
N GLY A 50 5.53 3.25 -11.40
CA GLY A 50 5.46 4.61 -10.86
C GLY A 50 4.85 4.69 -9.46
N SER A 51 4.57 3.55 -8.82
CA SER A 51 4.13 3.56 -7.43
C SER A 51 5.26 3.99 -6.48
N LYS A 52 4.88 4.60 -5.35
CA LYS A 52 5.80 4.96 -4.26
C LYS A 52 5.60 4.00 -3.10
N TYR A 53 6.68 3.32 -2.68
CA TYR A 53 6.67 2.50 -1.47
C TYR A 53 7.18 3.29 -0.25
N VAL A 54 6.50 3.13 0.88
CA VAL A 54 6.85 3.76 2.16
C VAL A 54 6.76 2.72 3.29
N PRO A 55 7.89 2.18 3.76
CA PRO A 55 7.91 1.36 4.97
C PRO A 55 7.69 2.24 6.20
N LEU A 56 6.88 1.77 7.14
CA LEU A 56 6.54 2.46 8.38
C LEU A 56 7.13 1.72 9.58
N GLU A 57 8.20 2.29 10.14
CA GLU A 57 8.90 1.77 11.32
C GLU A 57 7.99 1.77 12.56
N GLY A 58 8.04 0.72 13.37
CA GLY A 58 7.22 0.58 14.57
C GLY A 58 5.74 0.29 14.30
N MET A 59 5.36 -0.01 13.06
CA MET A 59 4.01 -0.42 12.67
C MET A 59 3.99 -1.91 12.31
N GLY A 60 3.06 -2.67 12.91
CA GLY A 60 2.75 -4.03 12.51
C GLY A 60 1.51 -4.10 11.60
N HIS A 61 0.67 -5.13 11.77
CA HIS A 61 -0.65 -5.21 11.11
C HIS A 61 -1.72 -4.30 11.76
N ASN A 62 -1.30 -3.22 12.39
CA ASN A 62 -2.15 -2.31 13.17
C ASN A 62 -1.81 -0.85 12.82
N LEU A 63 -2.43 0.09 13.53
CA LEU A 63 -2.21 1.54 13.35
C LEU A 63 -1.87 2.18 14.70
N PRO A 64 -0.61 2.09 15.16
CA PRO A 64 -0.20 2.66 16.43
C PRO A 64 -0.20 4.20 16.36
N ILE A 65 -0.54 4.85 17.48
CA ILE A 65 -0.67 6.31 17.57
C ILE A 65 0.60 7.04 17.12
N GLY A 66 1.77 6.49 17.44
CA GLY A 66 3.07 7.08 17.06
C GLY A 66 3.32 7.15 15.55
N VAL A 67 2.68 6.29 14.76
CA VAL A 67 2.85 6.22 13.29
C VAL A 67 1.82 7.10 12.57
N LEU A 68 0.72 7.47 13.24
CA LEU A 68 -0.34 8.27 12.62
C LEU A 68 0.16 9.59 12.00
N PRO A 69 1.07 10.38 12.61
CA PRO A 69 1.59 11.59 11.99
C PRO A 69 2.25 11.32 10.64
N ASP A 70 3.12 10.32 10.56
CA ASP A 70 3.85 9.97 9.33
C ASP A 70 2.92 9.39 8.26
N LEU A 71 1.97 8.54 8.68
CA LEU A 71 0.93 8.00 7.82
C LEU A 71 0.11 9.12 7.17
N ILE A 72 -0.41 10.05 7.98
CA ILE A 72 -1.24 11.16 7.51
C ILE A 72 -0.44 12.11 6.61
N ALA A 73 0.81 12.40 6.96
CA ALA A 73 1.68 13.25 6.15
C ALA A 73 1.93 12.63 4.75
N ASN A 74 2.23 11.32 4.70
CA ASN A 74 2.43 10.62 3.43
C ASN A 74 1.14 10.59 2.59
N MET A 75 -0.01 10.30 3.21
CA MET A 75 -1.31 10.30 2.53
C MET A 75 -1.66 11.67 1.95
N THR A 76 -1.62 12.71 2.78
CA THR A 76 -2.00 14.07 2.38
C THR A 76 -1.03 14.64 1.35
N GLY A 77 0.28 14.42 1.51
CA GLY A 77 1.29 14.82 0.53
C GLY A 77 1.10 14.14 -0.83
N HIS A 78 0.77 12.85 -0.85
CA HIS A 78 0.45 12.13 -2.09
C HIS A 78 -0.78 12.72 -2.77
N ILE A 79 -1.87 12.90 -2.02
CA ILE A 79 -3.12 13.47 -2.54
C ILE A 79 -2.87 14.86 -3.14
N SER A 80 -2.22 15.76 -2.39
CA SER A 80 -1.91 17.11 -2.87
C SER A 80 -1.05 17.11 -4.14
N THR A 81 -0.06 16.23 -4.22
CA THR A 81 0.82 16.11 -5.39
C THR A 81 0.04 15.66 -6.62
N VAL A 82 -0.78 14.61 -6.48
CA VAL A 82 -1.59 14.05 -7.56
C VAL A 82 -2.65 15.05 -8.04
N GLU A 83 -3.32 15.74 -7.13
CA GLU A 83 -4.33 16.73 -7.50
C GLU A 83 -3.72 17.96 -8.16
N ALA A 84 -2.56 18.42 -7.70
CA ALA A 84 -1.83 19.50 -8.37
C ALA A 84 -1.40 19.11 -9.79
N ALA A 85 -0.93 17.88 -10.00
CA ALA A 85 -0.55 17.38 -11.33
C ALA A 85 -1.76 17.32 -12.28
N LYS A 86 -2.94 16.93 -11.78
CA LYS A 86 -4.18 16.90 -12.59
C LYS A 86 -4.72 18.30 -12.89
N ALA A 87 -4.61 19.23 -11.95
CA ALA A 87 -5.10 20.61 -12.11
C ALA A 87 -4.26 21.45 -13.09
N GLY A 88 -3.04 20.99 -13.41
CA GLY A 88 -2.12 21.65 -14.36
C GLY A 88 -2.33 21.31 -15.84
N PHE A 89 -3.44 20.62 -16.20
CA PHE A 89 -3.83 20.32 -17.57
C PHE A 89 -4.97 21.21 -18.06
#